data_AF-A0A2S0V7F0-F1
#
_entry.id   AF-A0A2S0V7F0-F1
#
_cell.length_a   1.000
_cell.length_b   1.000
_cell.length_c   1.000
_cell.angle_alpha   90.00
_cell.angle_beta   90.00
_cell.angle_gamma   90.00
#
_symmetry.space_group_name_H-M   'P 1'
#
loop_
_entity.id
_entity.type
_entity.pdbx_description
1 polymer ?
#
loop_
_entity_poly.entity_id
_entity_poly.type
_entity_poly.pdbx_seq_one_letter_code
_entity_poly.pdbx_strand_id
1 'polypeptide(L)'
;LATTATDFTPVPLSSNQIIKTAKASTNDNIKDLLDWYSSGSDTFTNSEVLDNSLGSMRIKNTDGSISLIIFPSPYYSPAFTKGQKVDLNTKRTKKSQHTSEGTYIHFQISGVTNTEKLPTPIELPLKVKVHGKDSPLKYGPKFDKKQLAISTLDFEIRHQLTQIHGLY
;
A
#
# COMPACT_ATOMS: atom_id res chain seq x y z
N LEU A 1 62.55 -22.31 -20.58
CA LEU A 1 62.01 -21.04 -21.06
C LEU A 1 60.89 -20.63 -20.11
N ALA A 2 61.12 -19.58 -19.31
CA ALA A 2 60.19 -19.12 -18.28
C ALA A 2 59.21 -18.10 -18.89
N THR A 3 57.93 -18.28 -18.60
CA THR A 3 56.79 -17.42 -18.95
C THR A 3 56.90 -16.05 -18.30
N THR A 4 56.81 -14.99 -19.11
CA THR A 4 56.67 -13.60 -18.66
C THR A 4 55.25 -13.35 -18.14
N ALA A 5 55.12 -12.95 -16.88
CA ALA A 5 53.90 -12.36 -16.35
C ALA A 5 53.81 -10.91 -16.84
N THR A 6 52.74 -10.55 -17.54
CA THR A 6 52.40 -9.15 -17.83
C THR A 6 51.82 -8.53 -16.56
N ASP A 7 52.60 -7.63 -15.94
CA ASP A 7 52.13 -6.75 -14.88
C ASP A 7 51.00 -5.85 -15.39
N PHE A 8 49.81 -6.02 -14.82
CA PHE A 8 48.73 -5.04 -14.94
C PHE A 8 49.03 -3.88 -14.02
N THR A 9 49.54 -2.77 -14.57
CA THR A 9 49.54 -1.50 -13.87
C THR A 9 48.10 -0.96 -13.83
N PRO A 10 47.50 -0.70 -12.65
CA PRO A 10 46.19 -0.07 -12.59
C PRO A 10 46.30 1.34 -13.16
N VAL A 11 45.47 1.68 -14.15
CA VAL A 11 45.31 3.06 -14.61
C VAL A 11 44.71 3.85 -13.44
N PRO A 12 45.36 4.92 -12.96
CA PRO A 12 44.78 5.74 -11.91
C PRO A 12 43.53 6.43 -12.47
N LEU A 13 42.39 6.20 -11.83
CA LEU A 13 41.17 6.97 -12.08
C LEU A 13 41.47 8.44 -11.74
N SER A 14 41.75 9.23 -12.77
CA SER A 14 41.97 10.66 -12.64
C SER A 14 40.70 11.31 -12.12
N SER A 15 40.85 12.01 -10.99
CA SER A 15 39.95 13.05 -10.48
C SER A 15 38.55 12.58 -10.10
N ASN A 16 38.27 12.68 -8.79
CA ASN A 16 36.96 12.78 -8.14
C ASN A 16 35.82 13.34 -9.03
N GLN A 17 35.31 12.54 -9.97
CA GLN A 17 33.92 12.66 -10.39
C GLN A 17 33.10 12.10 -9.24
N ILE A 18 32.87 12.95 -8.25
CA ILE A 18 31.63 12.87 -7.48
C ILE A 18 30.56 12.98 -8.56
N ILE A 19 29.99 11.83 -8.97
CA ILE A 19 28.73 11.82 -9.67
C ILE A 19 27.76 12.41 -8.65
N LYS A 20 27.62 13.74 -8.68
CA LYS A 20 26.49 14.43 -8.08
C LYS A 20 25.32 13.99 -8.93
N THR A 21 24.74 12.84 -8.62
CA THR A 21 23.36 12.54 -9.02
C THR A 21 22.56 13.70 -8.45
N ALA A 22 22.19 14.66 -9.32
CA ALA A 22 21.31 15.73 -8.93
C ALA A 22 20.08 15.06 -8.31
N LYS A 23 19.82 15.30 -7.02
CA LYS A 23 18.56 14.90 -6.41
C LYS A 23 17.50 15.64 -7.21
N ALA A 24 16.83 14.94 -8.12
CA ALA A 24 15.77 15.53 -8.93
C ALA A 24 14.69 16.00 -7.94
N SER A 25 14.55 17.32 -7.78
CA SER A 25 13.54 17.88 -6.90
C SER A 25 12.18 17.65 -7.55
N THR A 26 11.32 16.89 -6.89
CA THR A 26 9.95 16.68 -7.30
C THR A 26 9.05 17.80 -6.73
N ASN A 27 7.96 18.13 -7.44
CA ASN A 27 6.98 19.10 -6.96
C ASN A 27 6.22 18.55 -5.74
N ASP A 28 5.48 19.42 -5.04
CA ASP A 28 4.83 19.04 -3.77
C ASP A 28 3.73 17.99 -3.97
N ASN A 29 3.03 18.01 -5.09
CA ASN A 29 2.05 16.97 -5.41
C ASN A 29 2.68 15.57 -5.49
N ILE A 30 3.92 15.45 -5.98
CA ILE A 30 4.63 14.16 -5.98
C ILE A 30 5.03 13.74 -4.57
N LYS A 31 5.40 14.70 -3.70
CA LYS A 31 5.65 14.41 -2.28
C LYS A 31 4.37 13.94 -1.59
N ASP A 32 3.23 14.59 -1.85
CA ASP A 32 1.93 14.18 -1.32
C ASP A 32 1.54 12.76 -1.75
N LEU A 33 1.81 12.39 -3.02
CA LEU A 33 1.60 11.03 -3.50
C LEU A 33 2.54 10.03 -2.82
N LEU A 34 3.82 10.38 -2.68
CA LEU A 34 4.79 9.54 -1.98
C LEU A 34 4.36 9.32 -0.53
N ASP A 35 3.98 10.36 0.19
CA ASP A 35 3.49 10.30 1.57
C ASP A 35 2.23 9.43 1.66
N TRP A 36 1.29 9.59 0.73
CA TRP A 36 0.09 8.77 0.68
C TRP A 36 0.41 7.29 0.48
N TYR A 37 1.24 6.91 -0.51
CA TYR A 37 1.49 5.49 -0.81
C TYR A 37 2.55 4.84 0.08
N SER A 38 3.36 5.61 0.81
CA SER A 38 4.38 5.09 1.75
C SER A 38 3.92 5.06 3.23
N SER A 39 2.79 5.68 3.59
CA SER A 39 2.30 5.82 4.98
C SER A 39 1.67 4.57 5.63
N GLY A 40 1.73 3.40 5.00
CA GLY A 40 1.10 2.17 5.48
C GLY A 40 -0.44 2.17 5.38
N SER A 41 -1.08 1.03 5.62
CA SER A 41 -2.54 0.83 5.55
C SER A 41 -3.06 0.20 6.83
N ASP A 42 -4.38 0.28 7.04
CA ASP A 42 -5.05 -0.44 8.12
C ASP A 42 -5.69 -1.72 7.59
N THR A 43 -5.39 -2.84 8.25
CA THR A 43 -6.01 -4.14 7.97
C THR A 43 -6.72 -4.67 9.22
N PHE A 44 -8.02 -4.92 9.11
CA PHE A 44 -8.81 -5.57 10.14
C PHE A 44 -9.63 -6.70 9.54
N THR A 45 -9.80 -7.79 10.27
CA THR A 45 -10.57 -8.95 9.81
C THR A 45 -11.75 -9.20 10.73
N ASN A 46 -12.87 -9.62 10.15
CA ASN A 46 -14.07 -10.00 10.88
C ASN A 46 -14.64 -8.87 11.77
N SER A 47 -14.46 -7.62 11.35
CA SER A 47 -15.07 -6.45 11.96
C SER A 47 -16.59 -6.48 11.77
N GLU A 48 -17.34 -5.82 12.65
CA GLU A 48 -18.81 -5.85 12.64
C GLU A 48 -19.39 -4.50 12.20
N VAL A 49 -20.32 -4.55 11.26
CA VAL A 49 -21.05 -3.35 10.84
C VAL A 49 -22.00 -2.91 11.95
N LEU A 50 -21.83 -1.69 12.44
CA LEU A 50 -22.73 -1.06 13.41
C LEU A 50 -23.80 -0.20 12.73
N ASP A 51 -23.43 0.48 11.65
CA ASP A 51 -24.32 1.29 10.82
C ASP A 51 -23.79 1.38 9.38
N ASN A 52 -24.70 1.51 8.42
CA ASN A 52 -24.39 1.74 7.01
C ASN A 52 -25.45 2.69 6.43
N SER A 53 -25.05 3.94 6.21
CA SER A 53 -25.97 5.01 5.81
C SER A 53 -25.27 6.02 4.89
N LEU A 54 -25.97 6.42 3.83
CA LEU A 54 -25.64 7.54 2.94
C LEU A 54 -24.18 7.54 2.42
N GLY A 55 -23.67 6.38 2.01
CA GLY A 55 -22.29 6.27 1.49
C GLY A 55 -21.22 6.29 2.58
N SER A 56 -21.58 5.95 3.82
CA SER A 56 -20.64 5.80 4.93
C SER A 56 -21.00 4.62 5.82
N MET A 57 -20.00 4.03 6.47
CA MET A 57 -20.18 2.93 7.41
C MET A 57 -19.49 3.24 8.73
N ARG A 58 -20.15 2.84 9.81
CA ARG A 58 -19.57 2.75 11.16
C ARG A 58 -19.36 1.28 11.48
N ILE A 59 -18.12 0.90 11.74
CA ILE A 59 -17.70 -0.49 11.90
C ILE A 59 -16.95 -0.64 13.21
N LYS A 60 -17.21 -1.71 13.96
CA LYS A 60 -16.47 -2.09 15.15
C LYS A 60 -15.42 -3.13 14.80
N ASN A 61 -14.16 -2.82 15.03
CA ASN A 61 -13.06 -3.76 14.83
C ASN A 61 -12.90 -4.69 16.04
N THR A 62 -12.22 -5.81 15.83
CA THR A 62 -12.03 -6.84 16.86
C THR A 62 -11.13 -6.40 18.02
N ASP A 63 -10.30 -5.37 17.82
CA ASP A 63 -9.48 -4.73 18.85
C ASP A 63 -10.27 -3.73 19.72
N GLY A 64 -11.56 -3.55 19.44
CA GLY A 64 -12.42 -2.61 20.15
C GLY A 64 -12.45 -1.19 19.56
N SER A 65 -11.63 -0.90 18.55
CA SER A 65 -11.66 0.38 17.84
C SER A 65 -12.88 0.51 16.94
N ILE A 66 -13.21 1.76 16.58
CA ILE A 66 -14.28 2.08 15.64
C ILE A 66 -13.69 2.65 14.36
N SER A 67 -14.12 2.14 13.22
CA SER A 67 -13.83 2.69 11.91
C SER A 67 -15.03 3.47 11.38
N LEU A 68 -14.81 4.74 11.03
CA LEU A 68 -15.72 5.57 10.26
C LEU A 68 -15.20 5.66 8.83
N ILE A 69 -15.92 5.05 7.89
CA ILE A 69 -15.43 4.83 6.52
C ILE A 69 -16.39 5.48 5.53
N ILE A 70 -15.84 6.27 4.61
CA ILE A 70 -16.60 6.90 3.52
C ILE A 70 -16.44 6.13 2.19
N PHE A 71 -17.50 6.15 1.38
CA PHE A 71 -17.60 5.51 0.07
C PHE A 71 -18.09 6.55 -0.96
N PRO A 72 -17.17 7.37 -1.50
CA PRO A 72 -17.56 8.48 -2.38
C PRO A 72 -17.96 8.04 -3.80
N SER A 73 -17.66 6.79 -4.19
CA SER A 73 -17.93 6.31 -5.54
C SER A 73 -19.40 5.87 -5.69
N PRO A 74 -20.14 6.34 -6.71
CA PRO A 74 -21.49 5.84 -6.98
C PRO A 74 -21.50 4.37 -7.44
N TYR A 75 -20.36 3.87 -7.92
CA TYR A 75 -20.19 2.49 -8.37
C TYR A 75 -19.81 1.53 -7.25
N TYR A 76 -19.44 2.06 -6.08
CA TYR A 76 -18.99 1.26 -4.94
C TYR A 76 -19.61 1.78 -3.64
N SER A 77 -20.81 1.31 -3.36
CA SER A 77 -21.55 1.56 -2.12
C SER A 77 -21.88 0.22 -1.48
N PRO A 78 -21.11 -0.24 -0.46
CA PRO A 78 -21.33 -1.55 0.15
C PRO A 78 -22.75 -1.68 0.73
N ALA A 79 -23.36 -2.85 0.54
CA ALA A 79 -24.72 -3.13 0.99
C ALA A 79 -24.79 -3.87 2.34
N PHE A 80 -23.67 -3.99 3.06
CA PHE A 80 -23.63 -4.72 4.32
C PHE A 80 -24.54 -4.09 5.36
N THR A 81 -25.34 -4.91 6.03
CA THR A 81 -26.29 -4.46 7.06
C THR A 81 -25.71 -4.65 8.46
N LYS A 82 -26.33 -3.99 9.44
CA LYS A 82 -25.92 -4.06 10.86
C LYS A 82 -25.79 -5.51 11.34
N GLY A 83 -24.70 -5.81 12.05
CA GLY A 83 -24.37 -7.14 12.58
C GLY A 83 -23.59 -8.03 11.61
N GLN A 84 -23.54 -7.70 10.32
CA GLN A 84 -22.73 -8.46 9.37
C GLN A 84 -21.23 -8.26 9.60
N LYS A 85 -20.46 -9.31 9.29
CA LYS A 85 -19.01 -9.30 9.40
C LYS A 85 -18.37 -8.87 8.08
N VAL A 86 -17.33 -8.06 8.19
CA VAL A 86 -16.59 -7.48 7.06
C VAL A 86 -15.10 -7.47 7.36
N ASP A 87 -14.31 -7.46 6.30
CA ASP A 87 -12.85 -7.25 6.37
C ASP A 87 -12.52 -5.87 5.81
N LEU A 88 -11.53 -5.22 6.40
CA LEU A 88 -11.05 -3.88 6.04
C LEU A 88 -9.62 -3.98 5.55
N ASN A 89 -9.35 -3.41 4.37
CA ASN A 89 -8.02 -3.09 3.88
C ASN A 89 -8.06 -1.66 3.32
N THR A 90 -7.81 -0.69 4.20
CA THR A 90 -8.17 0.72 3.97
C THR A 90 -7.01 1.68 4.25
N LYS A 91 -7.15 2.93 3.79
CA LYS A 91 -6.24 4.03 4.11
C LYS A 91 -6.95 5.05 5.00
N ARG A 92 -6.19 5.72 5.88
CA ARG A 92 -6.72 6.79 6.73
C ARG A 92 -6.78 8.10 5.95
N THR A 93 -7.88 8.84 6.08
CA THR A 93 -8.05 10.17 5.45
C THR A 93 -7.51 11.29 6.34
N LYS A 94 -7.43 11.04 7.65
CA LYS A 94 -6.86 11.95 8.65
C LYS A 94 -6.44 11.16 9.89
N LYS A 95 -5.78 11.83 10.83
CA LYS A 95 -5.33 11.22 12.09
C LYS A 95 -6.51 10.64 12.88
N SER A 96 -6.35 9.41 13.35
CA SER A 96 -7.25 8.76 14.30
C SER A 96 -7.29 9.47 15.65
N GLN A 97 -8.38 9.32 16.40
CA GLN A 97 -8.62 10.05 17.66
C GLN A 97 -9.18 9.13 18.74
N HIS A 98 -8.97 9.46 20.01
CA HIS A 98 -9.66 8.81 21.13
C HIS A 98 -10.90 9.61 21.52
N THR A 99 -11.97 8.93 21.92
CA THR A 99 -13.09 9.55 22.63
C THR A 99 -12.78 9.70 24.11
N SER A 100 -13.61 10.48 24.83
CA SER A 100 -13.54 10.59 26.29
C SER A 100 -13.74 9.25 27.02
N GLU A 101 -14.42 8.30 26.38
CA GLU A 101 -14.62 6.93 26.90
C GLU A 101 -13.43 6.00 26.59
N GLY A 102 -12.37 6.50 25.96
CA GLY A 102 -11.17 5.74 25.61
C GLY A 102 -11.30 4.91 24.33
N THR A 103 -12.39 5.04 23.57
CA THR A 103 -12.55 4.33 22.29
C THR A 103 -11.69 4.99 21.21
N TYR A 104 -10.85 4.22 20.54
CA TYR A 104 -10.05 4.69 19.41
C TYR A 104 -10.87 4.69 18.11
N ILE A 105 -10.87 5.81 17.38
CA ILE A 105 -11.64 6.02 16.16
C ILE A 105 -10.71 6.25 14.98
N HIS A 106 -10.84 5.42 13.96
CA HIS A 106 -10.20 5.57 12.65
C HIS A 106 -11.12 6.32 11.69
N PHE A 107 -10.54 7.21 10.89
CA PHE A 107 -11.21 7.88 9.77
C PHE A 107 -10.60 7.37 8.48
N GLN A 108 -11.35 6.54 7.76
CA GLN A 108 -10.85 5.75 6.62
C GLN A 108 -11.70 5.97 5.37
N ILE A 109 -11.24 5.44 4.24
CA ILE A 109 -11.91 5.52 2.95
C ILE A 109 -11.90 4.17 2.23
N SER A 110 -13.05 3.78 1.66
CA SER A 110 -13.24 2.59 0.82
C SER A 110 -12.86 1.27 1.54
N GLY A 111 -12.40 0.25 0.80
CA GLY A 111 -11.66 -0.91 1.30
C GLY A 111 -12.40 -1.85 2.26
N VAL A 112 -13.74 -1.84 2.29
CA VAL A 112 -14.57 -2.79 3.05
C VAL A 112 -15.05 -3.91 2.14
N THR A 113 -14.82 -5.16 2.50
CA THR A 113 -15.18 -6.35 1.70
C THR A 113 -15.82 -7.44 2.56
N ASN A 114 -16.33 -8.50 1.93
CA ASN A 114 -16.76 -9.69 2.66
C ASN A 114 -15.57 -10.41 3.33
N THR A 115 -15.88 -11.36 4.20
CA THR A 115 -14.90 -12.15 4.96
C THR A 115 -14.54 -13.48 4.28
N GLU A 116 -14.96 -13.71 3.03
CA GLU A 116 -14.66 -14.94 2.30
C GLU A 116 -13.15 -15.08 2.09
N LYS A 117 -12.62 -16.25 2.46
CA LYS A 117 -11.20 -16.60 2.32
C LYS A 117 -10.99 -17.65 1.23
N LEU A 118 -9.82 -17.59 0.62
CA LEU A 118 -9.24 -18.64 -0.21
C LEU A 118 -8.70 -19.75 0.69
N PRO A 119 -8.62 -21.01 0.21
CA PRO A 119 -8.04 -22.10 0.99
C PRO A 119 -6.57 -21.90 1.36
N THR A 120 -5.83 -21.20 0.50
CA THR A 120 -4.41 -20.86 0.68
C THR A 120 -4.16 -19.45 0.17
N PRO A 121 -3.25 -18.66 0.77
CA PRO A 121 -2.87 -17.36 0.24
C PRO A 121 -2.35 -17.47 -1.19
N ILE A 122 -2.82 -16.59 -2.07
CA ILE A 122 -2.31 -16.46 -3.44
C ILE A 122 -1.39 -15.25 -3.54
N GLU A 123 -0.34 -15.37 -4.33
CA GLU A 123 0.47 -14.24 -4.72
C GLU A 123 -0.15 -13.56 -5.95
N LEU A 124 -0.22 -12.22 -5.94
CA LEU A 124 -0.62 -11.43 -7.10
C LEU A 124 0.65 -10.87 -7.78
N PRO A 125 1.27 -11.61 -8.71
CA PRO A 125 2.58 -11.23 -9.25
C PRO A 125 2.52 -9.95 -10.08
N LEU A 126 3.38 -8.99 -9.75
CA LEU A 126 3.50 -7.74 -10.49
C LEU A 126 4.59 -7.83 -11.56
N LYS A 127 4.22 -7.59 -12.82
CA LYS A 127 5.16 -7.42 -13.93
C LYS A 127 5.45 -5.94 -14.10
N VAL A 128 6.58 -5.48 -13.57
CA VAL A 128 6.96 -4.07 -13.55
C VAL A 128 7.93 -3.74 -14.68
N LYS A 129 7.66 -2.64 -15.40
CA LYS A 129 8.60 -2.02 -16.34
C LYS A 129 8.97 -0.62 -15.87
N VAL A 130 10.26 -0.30 -15.87
CA VAL A 130 10.79 1.03 -15.56
C VAL A 130 11.51 1.54 -16.81
N HIS A 131 11.05 2.67 -17.36
CA HIS A 131 11.56 3.23 -18.63
C HIS A 131 11.60 2.20 -19.78
N GLY A 132 10.55 1.39 -19.91
CA GLY A 132 10.41 0.39 -20.98
C GLY A 132 11.19 -0.92 -20.76
N LYS A 133 12.01 -1.02 -19.72
CA LYS A 133 12.77 -2.24 -19.38
C LYS A 133 12.11 -3.00 -18.24
N ASP A 134 12.06 -4.33 -18.34
CA ASP A 134 11.55 -5.19 -17.28
C ASP A 134 12.41 -5.06 -16.01
N SER A 135 11.76 -4.93 -14.86
CA SER A 135 12.43 -5.05 -13.56
C SER A 135 12.73 -6.53 -13.26
N PRO A 136 13.90 -6.87 -12.70
CA PRO A 136 14.23 -8.26 -12.36
C PRO A 136 13.37 -8.83 -11.23
N LEU A 137 12.75 -7.98 -10.41
CA LEU A 137 11.91 -8.38 -9.29
C LEU A 137 10.49 -8.68 -9.76
N LYS A 138 10.01 -9.90 -9.46
CA LYS A 138 8.70 -10.42 -9.87
C LYS A 138 7.93 -11.06 -8.70
N TYR A 139 7.98 -10.41 -7.54
CA TYR A 139 7.13 -10.78 -6.42
C TYR A 139 5.95 -9.82 -6.29
N GLY A 140 4.91 -10.26 -5.63
CA GLY A 140 3.77 -9.41 -5.28
C GLY A 140 3.29 -9.66 -3.85
N PRO A 141 2.35 -8.83 -3.36
CA PRO A 141 1.67 -9.11 -2.11
C PRO A 141 0.88 -10.42 -2.20
N LYS A 142 0.82 -11.13 -1.08
CA LYS A 142 0.05 -12.37 -0.92
C LYS A 142 -1.23 -12.08 -0.15
N PHE A 143 -2.35 -12.59 -0.64
CA PHE A 143 -3.66 -12.41 0.00
C PHE A 143 -4.38 -13.75 0.15
N ASP A 144 -4.99 -13.93 1.32
CA ASP A 144 -5.89 -15.04 1.61
C ASP A 144 -7.36 -14.66 1.36
N LYS A 145 -7.67 -13.38 1.13
CA LYS A 145 -9.04 -12.90 0.87
C LYS A 145 -9.45 -13.23 -0.56
N LYS A 146 -10.70 -13.68 -0.72
CA LYS A 146 -11.29 -13.93 -2.04
C LYS A 146 -11.62 -12.62 -2.78
N GLN A 147 -11.95 -11.55 -2.05
CA GLN A 147 -12.24 -10.23 -2.60
C GLN A 147 -11.39 -9.16 -1.93
N LEU A 148 -10.88 -8.23 -2.74
CA LEU A 148 -10.21 -6.99 -2.35
C LEU A 148 -10.84 -5.83 -3.13
N ALA A 149 -10.95 -4.66 -2.50
CA ALA A 149 -11.39 -3.47 -3.21
C ALA A 149 -10.32 -3.04 -4.22
N ILE A 150 -10.73 -2.41 -5.32
CA ILE A 150 -9.78 -1.88 -6.32
C ILE A 150 -8.83 -0.85 -5.69
N SER A 151 -9.32 -0.02 -4.76
CA SER A 151 -8.48 0.90 -4.00
C SER A 151 -7.40 0.20 -3.16
N THR A 152 -7.69 -1.02 -2.67
CA THR A 152 -6.71 -1.85 -1.96
C THR A 152 -5.62 -2.31 -2.90
N LEU A 153 -5.98 -2.83 -4.08
CA LEU A 153 -5.00 -3.20 -5.10
C LEU A 153 -4.14 -2.00 -5.53
N ASP A 154 -4.75 -0.82 -5.72
CA ASP A 154 -4.02 0.40 -6.10
C ASP A 154 -2.95 0.78 -5.07
N PHE A 155 -3.30 0.85 -3.78
CA PHE A 155 -2.31 1.26 -2.78
C PHE A 155 -1.24 0.17 -2.54
N GLU A 156 -1.57 -1.11 -2.66
CA GLU A 156 -0.59 -2.21 -2.53
C GLU A 156 0.41 -2.21 -3.69
N ILE A 157 -0.09 -2.05 -4.93
CA ILE A 157 0.75 -1.93 -6.12
C ILE A 157 1.67 -0.72 -6.00
N ARG A 158 1.12 0.47 -5.69
CA ARG A 158 1.93 1.69 -5.59
C ARG A 158 2.87 1.70 -4.40
N HIS A 159 2.51 1.04 -3.30
CA HIS A 159 3.43 0.83 -2.20
C HIS A 159 4.66 0.05 -2.66
N GLN A 160 4.47 -1.08 -3.37
CA GLN A 160 5.59 -1.83 -3.93
C GLN A 160 6.41 -1.00 -4.94
N LEU A 161 5.74 -0.23 -5.80
CA LEU A 161 6.42 0.64 -6.77
C LEU A 161 7.25 1.75 -6.11
N THR A 162 6.74 2.39 -5.06
CA THR A 162 7.48 3.42 -4.31
C THR A 162 8.69 2.85 -3.59
N GLN A 163 8.50 1.76 -2.84
CA GLN A 163 9.55 1.19 -1.99
C GLN A 163 10.67 0.51 -2.80
N ILE A 164 10.32 -0.15 -3.91
CA ILE A 164 11.24 -1.05 -4.61
C ILE A 164 11.69 -0.49 -5.96
N HIS A 165 10.82 0.25 -6.64
CA HIS A 165 11.04 0.68 -8.02
C HIS A 165 11.28 2.19 -8.18
N GLY A 166 11.34 2.94 -7.07
CA GLY A 166 11.62 4.38 -7.08
C GLY A 166 10.52 5.23 -7.71
N LEU A 167 9.25 4.80 -7.57
CA LEU A 167 8.11 5.61 -7.97
C LEU A 167 7.91 6.78 -6.98
N TYR A 168 7.72 7.98 -7.53
CA TYR A 168 7.58 9.27 -6.82
C TYR A 168 8.86 9.76 -6.12
#